data_AF-A0A7X3ZCN0-F1
#
_entry.id   AF-A0A7X3ZCN0-F1
#
_cell.length_a   1.000
_cell.length_b   1.000
_cell.length_c   1.000
_cell.angle_alpha   90.00
_cell.angle_beta   90.00
_cell.angle_gamma   90.00
#
_symmetry.space_group_name_H-M   'P 1'
#
loop_
_entity.id
_entity.type
_entity.pdbx_description
1 polymer ?
#
loop_
_entity_poly.entity_id
_entity_poly.type
_entity_poly.pdbx_seq_one_letter_code
_entity_poly.pdbx_strand_id
1 'polypeptide(L)'
;MTLQGRYPVALRLYPYRRSDDQDAATPARHPVVIAGGGPTGLAAALDLGRKGHRVLVLDDHEGVGLGSRAICFSKRTLEIAHRLGPGPGMLDSGVIWQKGRVFRDRDEIYSFDLLPEEG
;
A
#
# COMPACT_ATOMS: atom_id res chain seq x y z
N MET A 1 19.83 -18.11 -8.47
CA MET A 1 20.10 -17.39 -7.21
C MET A 1 18.77 -16.88 -6.69
N THR A 2 18.15 -17.59 -5.76
CA THR A 2 16.90 -17.13 -5.12
C THR A 2 17.23 -15.89 -4.29
N LEU A 3 16.64 -14.74 -4.65
CA LEU A 3 16.68 -13.55 -3.80
C LEU A 3 16.03 -13.95 -2.47
N GLN A 4 16.85 -14.10 -1.43
CA GLN A 4 16.34 -14.43 -0.11
C GLN A 4 15.68 -13.17 0.43
N GLY A 5 14.35 -13.17 0.49
CA GLY A 5 13.58 -12.00 0.92
C GLY A 5 14.06 -11.48 2.28
N ARG A 6 14.14 -10.15 2.45
CA ARG A 6 14.63 -9.53 3.68
C ARG A 6 13.78 -9.89 4.91
N TYR A 7 12.49 -10.13 4.70
CA TYR A 7 11.55 -10.56 5.73
C TYR A 7 10.58 -11.62 5.18
N PRO A 8 9.97 -12.45 6.05
CA PRO A 8 8.90 -13.36 5.65
C PRO A 8 7.73 -12.59 5.03
N VAL A 9 7.07 -13.20 4.04
CA VAL A 9 5.82 -12.69 3.46
C VAL A 9 4.62 -13.42 4.06
N ALA A 10 3.51 -12.71 4.26
CA ALA A 10 2.24 -13.30 4.66
C ALA A 10 1.60 -14.10 3.52
N LEU A 11 1.71 -13.59 2.28
CA LEU A 11 1.16 -14.18 1.07
C LEU A 11 2.14 -13.98 -0.09
N ARG A 12 2.39 -15.03 -0.88
CA ARG A 12 3.17 -14.95 -2.13
C ARG A 12 2.22 -14.69 -3.30
N LEU A 13 1.93 -13.42 -3.55
CA LEU A 13 1.01 -12.99 -4.61
C LEU A 13 1.72 -12.73 -5.95
N TYR A 14 3.01 -12.41 -5.90
CA TYR A 14 3.82 -11.98 -7.05
C TYR A 14 5.12 -12.79 -7.10
N PRO A 15 5.05 -14.11 -7.36
CA PRO A 15 6.25 -14.94 -7.44
C PRO A 15 7.21 -14.37 -8.49
N TYR A 16 8.51 -14.38 -8.20
CA TYR A 16 9.51 -13.85 -9.12
C TYR A 16 9.41 -14.57 -10.46
N ARG A 17 9.27 -13.77 -11.51
CA ARG A 17 9.41 -14.20 -12.88
C ARG A 17 10.52 -13.38 -13.51
N ARG A 18 11.47 -14.08 -14.16
CA ARG A 18 12.51 -13.42 -14.94
C ARG A 18 11.84 -12.56 -16.04
N SER A 19 12.30 -11.32 -16.16
CA SER A 19 11.83 -10.38 -17.18
C SER A 19 12.77 -10.43 -18.39
N ASP A 20 12.23 -10.29 -19.60
CA ASP A 20 13.00 -10.19 -20.84
C ASP A 20 14.02 -9.03 -20.79
N ASP A 21 13.71 -7.97 -20.02
CA ASP A 21 14.60 -6.82 -19.79
C ASP A 21 15.94 -7.22 -19.14
N GLN A 22 15.99 -8.34 -18.39
CA GLN A 22 17.20 -8.84 -17.73
C GLN A 22 18.16 -9.52 -18.72
N ASP A 23 17.65 -9.96 -19.88
CA ASP A 23 18.43 -10.63 -20.92
C ASP A 23 18.69 -9.70 -22.11
N ALA A 24 18.20 -8.45 -22.06
CA ALA A 24 18.38 -7.46 -23.10
C ALA A 24 19.87 -7.06 -23.26
N ALA A 25 20.37 -7.08 -24.50
CA ALA A 25 21.74 -6.70 -24.83
C ALA A 25 22.06 -5.22 -24.51
N THR A 26 21.03 -4.38 -24.47
CA THR A 26 21.11 -2.97 -24.05
C THR A 26 20.13 -2.71 -22.90
N PRO A 27 20.45 -1.82 -21.95
CA PRO A 27 19.55 -1.54 -20.83
C PRO A 27 18.15 -1.09 -21.29
N ALA A 28 17.12 -1.80 -20.85
CA ALA A 28 15.73 -1.45 -21.13
C ALA A 28 15.38 -0.08 -20.52
N ARG A 29 14.62 0.74 -21.27
CA ARG A 29 14.18 2.08 -20.86
C ARG A 29 12.68 2.09 -20.65
N HIS A 30 12.27 2.45 -19.44
CA HIS A 30 10.87 2.61 -19.05
C HIS A 30 10.56 4.10 -18.80
N PRO A 31 9.39 4.61 -19.21
CA PRO A 31 9.03 6.02 -18.98
C PRO A 31 8.99 6.41 -17.50
N VAL A 32 8.51 5.49 -16.65
CA VAL A 32 8.49 5.64 -15.19
C VAL A 32 8.86 4.31 -14.54
N VAL A 33 9.78 4.37 -13.58
CA VAL A 33 10.15 3.25 -12.71
C VAL A 33 9.89 3.65 -11.26
N ILE A 34 9.16 2.81 -10.53
CA ILE A 34 8.88 2.96 -9.11
C ILE A 34 9.59 1.81 -8.38
N ALA A 35 10.50 2.13 -7.48
CA ALA A 35 11.16 1.16 -6.61
C ALA A 35 10.42 1.09 -5.26
N GLY A 36 9.69 0.00 -5.05
CA GLY A 36 8.90 -0.30 -3.86
C GLY A 36 7.41 -0.46 -4.17
N GLY A 37 6.88 -1.66 -3.91
CA GLY A 37 5.48 -2.06 -3.98
C GLY A 37 4.71 -1.85 -2.67
N GLY A 38 5.18 -0.95 -1.80
CA GLY A 38 4.44 -0.51 -0.63
C GLY A 38 3.25 0.41 -0.97
N PRO A 39 2.45 0.84 0.02
CA PRO A 39 1.25 1.66 -0.20
C PRO A 39 1.50 2.91 -1.03
N THR A 40 2.59 3.63 -0.77
CA THR A 40 2.96 4.84 -1.52
C THR A 40 3.32 4.55 -2.98
N GLY A 41 4.11 3.51 -3.22
CA GLY A 41 4.54 3.14 -4.57
C GLY A 41 3.38 2.64 -5.43
N LEU A 42 2.51 1.79 -4.85
CA LEU A 42 1.30 1.32 -5.52
C LEU A 42 0.29 2.45 -5.77
N ALA A 43 0.11 3.37 -4.81
CA ALA A 43 -0.75 4.53 -5.01
C ALA A 43 -0.24 5.43 -6.16
N ALA A 44 1.06 5.68 -6.23
CA ALA A 44 1.68 6.43 -7.32
C ALA A 44 1.54 5.70 -8.67
N ALA A 45 1.75 4.38 -8.69
CA ALA A 45 1.59 3.56 -9.89
C ALA A 45 0.15 3.59 -10.42
N LEU A 46 -0.84 3.45 -9.53
CA LEU A 46 -2.26 3.54 -9.88
C LEU A 46 -2.62 4.93 -10.43
N ASP A 47 -2.17 6.00 -9.77
CA ASP A 47 -2.47 7.37 -10.20
C ASP A 47 -1.88 7.67 -11.59
N LEU A 48 -0.62 7.30 -11.82
CA LEU A 48 0.04 7.47 -13.11
C LEU A 48 -0.55 6.57 -14.22
N GLY A 49 -0.86 5.31 -13.88
CA GLY A 49 -1.49 4.37 -14.81
C GLY A 49 -2.86 4.85 -15.28
N ARG A 50 -3.68 5.41 -14.36
CA ARG A 50 -4.98 6.01 -14.69
C ARG A 50 -4.87 7.26 -15.58
N LYS A 51 -3.72 7.93 -15.57
CA LYS A 51 -3.40 9.05 -16.49
C LYS A 51 -2.82 8.58 -17.83
N GLY A 52 -2.75 7.26 -18.06
CA GLY A 52 -2.27 6.68 -19.31
C GLY A 52 -0.74 6.49 -19.39
N HIS A 53 -0.01 6.68 -18.29
CA HIS A 53 1.43 6.44 -18.27
C HIS A 53 1.76 4.95 -18.08
N ARG A 54 2.72 4.44 -18.85
CA ARG A 54 3.31 3.12 -18.59
C ARG A 54 4.26 3.21 -17.40
N VAL A 55 4.00 2.42 -16.37
CA VAL A 55 4.76 2.42 -15.11
C VAL A 55 5.27 1.01 -14.83
N LEU A 56 6.57 0.90 -14.54
CA LEU A 56 7.18 -0.32 -14.01
C LEU A 56 7.32 -0.19 -12.48
N VAL A 57 6.72 -1.10 -11.72
CA VAL A 57 6.93 -1.21 -10.27
C VAL A 57 7.89 -2.37 -10.01
N LEU A 58 8.94 -2.10 -9.25
CA LEU A 58 9.91 -3.10 -8.81
C LEU A 58 9.80 -3.25 -7.30
N ASP A 59 9.77 -4.48 -6.82
CA ASP A 59 9.86 -4.80 -5.39
C ASP A 59 10.81 -6.00 -5.22
N ASP A 60 11.51 -6.05 -4.08
CA ASP A 60 12.40 -7.16 -3.72
C ASP A 60 11.67 -8.29 -2.99
N HIS A 61 10.36 -8.19 -2.80
CA HIS A 61 9.49 -9.20 -2.19
C HIS A 61 8.48 -9.77 -3.19
N GLU A 62 8.18 -11.07 -3.03
CA GLU A 62 7.18 -11.79 -3.84
C GLU A 62 5.74 -11.61 -3.34
N GLY A 63 5.49 -10.61 -2.50
CA GLY A 63 4.17 -10.37 -1.91
C GLY A 63 4.21 -9.52 -0.64
N VAL A 64 3.11 -9.53 0.11
CA VAL A 64 2.92 -8.67 1.29
C VAL A 64 3.76 -9.18 2.46
N GLY A 65 4.54 -8.30 3.09
CA GLY A 65 5.34 -8.63 4.27
C GLY A 65 4.52 -9.18 5.44
N LEU A 66 5.10 -10.11 6.19
CA LEU A 66 4.48 -10.68 7.39
C LEU A 66 4.43 -9.65 8.52
N GLY A 67 3.29 -9.60 9.21
CA GLY A 67 3.03 -8.72 10.35
C GLY A 67 2.41 -7.37 9.95
N SER A 68 1.87 -6.67 10.94
CA SER A 68 1.26 -5.35 10.72
C SER A 68 2.35 -4.30 10.48
N ARG A 69 2.21 -3.57 9.37
CA ARG A 69 3.09 -2.44 8.98
C ARG A 69 2.32 -1.12 8.85
N ALA A 70 1.02 -1.15 9.12
CA ALA A 70 0.12 0.01 9.14
C ALA A 70 -1.01 -0.29 10.13
N ILE A 71 -1.49 0.74 10.84
CA ILE A 71 -2.51 0.57 11.88
C ILE A 71 -3.82 1.28 11.53
N CYS A 72 -3.77 2.50 11.02
CA CYS A 72 -4.97 3.31 10.77
C CYS A 72 -4.88 4.02 9.43
N PHE A 73 -5.96 3.97 8.66
CA PHE A 73 -6.15 4.79 7.47
C PHE A 73 -7.16 5.91 7.79
N SER A 74 -6.76 7.16 7.59
CA SER A 74 -7.65 8.31 7.79
C SER A 74 -8.76 8.33 6.73
N LYS A 75 -9.87 9.05 7.01
CA LYS A 75 -10.92 9.34 6.01
C LYS A 75 -10.32 9.82 4.69
N ARG A 76 -9.39 10.78 4.76
CA ARG A 76 -8.75 11.33 3.57
C ARG A 76 -7.97 10.29 2.77
N THR A 77 -7.27 9.38 3.45
CA THR A 77 -6.56 8.27 2.78
C THR A 77 -7.54 7.34 2.09
N LEU A 78 -8.69 7.04 2.71
CA LEU A 78 -9.72 6.18 2.13
C LEU A 78 -10.43 6.85 0.93
N GLU A 79 -10.66 8.16 0.96
CA GLU A 79 -11.16 8.93 -0.19
C GLU A 79 -10.20 8.85 -1.39
N ILE A 80 -8.89 8.99 -1.13
CA ILE A 80 -7.86 8.86 -2.17
C ILE A 80 -7.87 7.43 -2.72
N ALA A 81 -7.90 6.42 -1.85
CA ALA A 81 -7.97 5.02 -2.26
C ALA A 81 -9.24 4.72 -3.06
N HIS A 82 -10.39 5.30 -2.70
CA HIS A 82 -11.62 5.19 -3.45
C HIS A 82 -11.47 5.75 -4.87
N ARG A 83 -10.89 6.96 -5.01
CA ARG A 83 -10.62 7.57 -6.32
C ARG A 83 -9.68 6.71 -7.18
N LEU A 84 -8.71 6.05 -6.56
CA LEU A 84 -7.75 5.18 -7.25
C LEU A 84 -8.34 3.80 -7.60
N GLY A 85 -9.41 3.37 -6.91
CA GLY A 85 -10.09 2.08 -7.11
C GLY A 85 -10.20 1.15 -5.89
N PRO A 86 -9.16 0.95 -5.05
CA PRO A 86 -9.20 -0.05 -3.98
C PRO A 86 -10.07 0.33 -2.76
N GLY A 87 -10.61 1.55 -2.70
CA GLY A 87 -11.33 2.06 -1.53
C GLY A 87 -12.42 1.12 -0.96
N PRO A 88 -13.37 0.61 -1.78
CA PRO A 88 -14.40 -0.31 -1.28
C PRO A 88 -13.83 -1.56 -0.61
N GLY A 89 -12.87 -2.25 -1.26
CA GLY A 89 -12.25 -3.44 -0.67
C GLY A 89 -11.44 -3.17 0.59
N MET A 90 -10.85 -1.96 0.71
CA MET A 90 -10.18 -1.53 1.94
C MET A 90 -11.16 -1.32 3.09
N LEU A 91 -12.35 -0.77 2.81
CA LEU A 91 -13.41 -0.60 3.81
C LEU A 91 -13.97 -1.95 4.26
N ASP A 92 -14.26 -2.85 3.32
CA ASP A 92 -14.80 -4.18 3.61
C ASP A 92 -13.86 -5.04 4.46
N SER A 93 -12.55 -4.83 4.33
CA SER A 93 -11.53 -5.53 5.11
C SER A 93 -11.22 -4.89 6.46
N GLY A 94 -11.72 -3.67 6.71
CA GLY A 94 -11.36 -2.84 7.85
C GLY A 94 -12.34 -2.92 9.01
N VAL A 95 -11.91 -2.42 10.17
CA VAL A 95 -12.80 -2.10 11.28
C VAL A 95 -12.99 -0.59 11.31
N ILE A 96 -14.23 -0.14 11.14
CA ILE A 96 -14.57 1.29 11.13
C ILE A 96 -14.76 1.78 12.56
N TRP A 97 -14.03 2.83 12.92
CA TRP A 97 -14.17 3.52 14.20
C TRP A 97 -13.95 5.01 13.99
N GLN A 98 -14.65 5.83 14.77
CA GLN A 98 -14.55 7.29 14.70
C GLN A 98 -13.99 7.89 16.00
N LYS A 99 -14.21 7.23 17.15
CA LYS A 99 -13.80 7.77 18.45
C LYS A 99 -12.46 7.20 18.89
N GLY A 100 -11.50 8.09 19.11
CA GLY A 100 -10.25 7.78 19.80
C GLY A 100 -10.35 8.17 21.27
N ARG A 101 -9.78 7.34 22.15
CA ARG A 101 -9.73 7.59 23.59
C ARG A 101 -8.31 7.34 24.08
N VAL A 102 -7.81 8.24 24.92
CA VAL A 102 -6.48 8.16 25.53
C VAL A 102 -6.67 8.02 27.04
N PHE A 103 -5.99 7.03 27.61
CA PHE A 103 -6.07 6.70 29.03
C PHE A 103 -4.70 6.79 29.68
N ARG A 104 -4.69 7.18 30.96
CA ARG A 104 -3.59 6.92 31.88
C ARG A 104 -4.07 5.89 32.89
N ASP A 105 -3.55 4.67 32.80
CA ASP A 105 -4.09 3.50 33.51
C ASP A 105 -5.59 3.30 33.19
N ARG A 106 -6.51 3.50 34.13
CA ARG A 106 -7.95 3.39 33.93
C ARG A 106 -8.67 4.73 33.75
N ASP A 107 -7.97 5.85 33.94
CA ASP A 107 -8.55 7.17 33.84
C ASP A 107 -8.48 7.68 32.40
N GLU A 108 -9.62 8.01 31.80
CA GLU A 108 -9.64 8.69 30.50
C GLU A 108 -9.14 10.13 30.67
N ILE A 109 -8.14 10.49 29.88
CA ILE A 109 -7.53 11.84 29.92
C ILE A 109 -7.84 12.66 28.66
N TYR A 110 -8.25 12.01 27.57
CA TYR A 110 -8.62 12.68 26.33
C TYR A 110 -9.49 11.78 25.46
N SER A 111 -10.46 12.35 24.76
CA SER A 111 -11.18 11.71 23.67
C SER A 111 -11.41 12.66 22.52
N PHE A 112 -11.50 12.10 21.33
CA PHE A 112 -11.70 12.84 20.09
C PHE A 112 -12.58 12.05 19.13
N ASP A 113 -13.35 12.78 18.31
CA ASP A 113 -14.09 12.23 17.18
C ASP A 113 -13.33 12.56 15.89
N LEU A 114 -12.95 11.53 15.14
CA LEU A 114 -12.29 11.63 13.83
C LEU A 114 -13.27 11.95 12.70
N LEU A 115 -14.58 11.91 12.97
CA LEU A 115 -15.64 12.28 12.04
C LEU A 115 -16.66 13.18 12.76
N PRO A 116 -16.27 14.41 13.16
CA PRO A 116 -17.14 15.31 13.92
C PRO A 116 -18.28 15.92 13.09
N GLU A 117 -18.19 15.84 11.76
CA GLU A 117 -19.19 16.35 10.81
C GLU A 117 -20.05 15.20 10.29
N GLU A 118 -21.36 15.42 10.18
CA GLU A 118 -22.23 14.52 9.40
C GLU A 118 -21.84 14.65 7.93
N GLY A 119 -21.35 13.53 7.37
CA GLY A 119 -20.72 13.49 6.04
C GLY A 119 -21.62 13.79 4.87
#